data_AF-A0A953UAP1-F1
#
_entry.id   AF-A0A953UAP1-F1
#
_cell.length_a   1.000
_cell.length_b   1.000
_cell.length_c   1.000
_cell.angle_alpha   90.00
_cell.angle_beta   90.00
_cell.angle_gamma   90.00
#
_symmetry.space_group_name_H-M   'P 1'
#
loop_
_entity.id
_entity.type
_entity.pdbx_description
1 polymer ?
#
loop_
_entity_poly.entity_id
_entity_poly.type
_entity_poly.pdbx_seq_one_letter_code
_entity_poly.pdbx_strand_id
1 'polypeptide(L)'
;MHDFDPTRYTPPVARVLALAGNGSRMMALTCGDCCWPDAHQILQRSSPGDLFPGVADPAAAMAGLWLYFSCFEEAHEIVSKSETRDCELWHAILHRQEPDSGNAAYWFRKVGAHPAFSKISHAAIRILEKIPRAEFRTGRWDPFAFIAFCERARKQPRSAQEQAALEIQRAEWQIVFDHCARPQE
;
A
#
# COMPACT_ATOMS: atom_id res chain seq x y z
N MET A 1 -3.58 -10.27 -14.42
CA MET A 1 -3.51 -10.06 -12.97
C MET A 1 -2.06 -9.65 -12.68
N HIS A 2 -1.79 -8.69 -11.80
CA HIS A 2 -0.43 -8.62 -11.26
C HIS A 2 -0.37 -9.78 -10.26
N ASP A 3 0.38 -10.82 -10.60
CA ASP A 3 0.51 -11.99 -9.72
C ASP A 3 1.46 -11.63 -8.59
N PHE A 4 0.89 -11.11 -7.51
CA PHE A 4 1.57 -10.95 -6.25
C PHE A 4 1.85 -12.33 -5.68
N ASP A 5 3.13 -12.68 -5.58
CA ASP A 5 3.57 -14.00 -5.14
C ASP A 5 4.53 -13.86 -3.95
N PRO A 6 4.06 -14.15 -2.72
CA PRO A 6 4.88 -14.07 -1.52
C PRO A 6 6.09 -15.00 -1.53
N THR A 7 6.09 -16.07 -2.34
CA THR A 7 7.20 -17.03 -2.40
C THR A 7 8.46 -16.45 -3.04
N ARG A 8 8.35 -15.28 -3.66
CA ARG A 8 9.46 -14.53 -4.25
C ARG A 8 10.26 -13.73 -3.23
N TYR A 9 9.76 -13.58 -2.01
CA TYR A 9 10.44 -12.88 -0.92
C TYR A 9 11.19 -13.85 -0.02
N THR A 10 11.96 -13.32 0.93
CA THR A 10 12.65 -14.15 1.92
C THR A 10 11.64 -14.96 2.76
N PRO A 11 12.02 -16.16 3.27
CA PRO A 11 11.11 -16.96 4.09
C PRO A 11 10.50 -16.23 5.29
N PRO A 12 11.22 -15.33 6.02
CA PRO A 12 10.60 -14.50 7.05
C PRO A 12 9.49 -13.60 6.53
N VAL A 13 9.69 -12.91 5.40
CA VAL A 13 8.68 -12.02 4.80
C VAL A 13 7.46 -12.81 4.34
N ALA A 14 7.66 -13.94 3.67
CA ALA A 14 6.57 -14.82 3.23
C ALA A 14 5.73 -15.32 4.42
N ARG A 15 6.39 -15.72 5.53
CA ARG A 15 5.70 -16.16 6.76
C ARG A 15 4.87 -15.04 7.39
N VAL A 16 5.40 -13.83 7.44
CA VAL A 16 4.65 -12.67 7.97
C VAL A 16 3.43 -12.39 7.11
N LEU A 17 3.58 -12.31 5.78
CA LEU A 17 2.46 -12.09 4.87
C LEU A 17 1.36 -13.15 4.98
N ALA A 18 1.72 -14.41 5.26
CA ALA A 18 0.78 -15.50 5.44
C ALA A 18 -0.19 -15.29 6.60
N LEU A 19 0.20 -14.54 7.64
CA LEU A 19 -0.65 -14.24 8.81
C LEU A 19 -1.95 -13.54 8.43
N ALA A 20 -1.92 -12.72 7.37
CA ALA A 20 -3.08 -11.98 6.90
C ALA A 20 -3.37 -12.23 5.43
N GLY A 21 -3.32 -13.49 4.98
CA GLY A 21 -3.81 -13.85 3.65
C GLY A 21 -2.85 -13.54 2.50
N ASN A 22 -1.53 -13.59 2.72
CA ASN A 22 -0.55 -13.65 1.63
C ASN A 22 -0.58 -12.42 0.69
N GLY A 23 -0.78 -11.23 1.26
CA GLY A 23 -0.93 -9.99 0.49
C GLY A 23 -2.34 -9.77 -0.09
N SER A 24 -3.31 -10.65 0.18
CA SER A 24 -4.69 -10.52 -0.33
C SER A 24 -5.63 -9.76 0.60
N ARG A 25 -5.19 -9.34 1.79
CA ARG A 25 -6.03 -8.60 2.75
C ARG A 25 -6.50 -7.28 2.13
N MET A 26 -7.80 -7.01 2.28
CA MET A 26 -8.36 -5.69 2.03
C MET A 26 -8.10 -4.82 3.27
N MET A 27 -7.10 -3.94 3.19
CA MET A 27 -6.86 -2.93 4.22
C MET A 27 -8.01 -1.93 4.24
N ALA A 28 -8.43 -1.51 5.44
CA ALA A 28 -9.46 -0.49 5.59
C ALA A 28 -9.08 0.83 4.87
N LEU A 29 -10.09 1.58 4.43
CA LEU A 29 -9.90 2.91 3.83
C LEU A 29 -9.60 4.00 4.87
N THR A 30 -9.75 3.67 6.15
CA THR A 30 -9.42 4.54 7.27
C THR A 30 -8.43 3.82 8.17
N CYS A 31 -7.39 4.52 8.62
CA CYS A 31 -6.41 4.01 9.56
C CYS A 31 -7.06 3.72 10.92
N GLY A 32 -6.44 2.83 11.68
CA GLY A 32 -6.87 2.43 13.02
C GLY A 32 -5.72 1.75 13.75
N ASP A 33 -6.02 1.17 14.90
CA ASP A 33 -5.01 0.47 15.70
C ASP A 33 -4.45 -0.75 14.95
N CYS A 34 -3.20 -1.11 15.28
CA CYS A 34 -2.57 -2.31 14.76
C CYS A 34 -3.42 -3.55 15.07
N CYS A 35 -3.87 -4.25 14.03
CA CYS A 35 -4.89 -5.29 14.14
C CYS A 35 -4.30 -6.71 14.33
N TRP A 36 -2.97 -6.86 14.32
CA TRP A 36 -2.32 -8.16 14.21
C TRP A 36 -1.14 -8.30 15.20
N PRO A 37 -1.39 -8.76 16.44
CA PRO A 37 -0.36 -8.85 17.47
C PRO A 37 0.84 -9.73 17.09
N ASP A 38 0.61 -10.86 16.44
CA ASP A 38 1.68 -11.78 16.02
C ASP A 38 2.58 -11.14 14.96
N ALA A 39 1.98 -10.47 13.98
CA ALA A 39 2.72 -9.76 12.94
C ALA A 39 3.50 -8.59 13.55
N HIS A 40 2.89 -7.84 14.46
CA HIS A 40 3.53 -6.75 15.19
C HIS A 40 4.77 -7.23 15.94
N GLN A 41 4.64 -8.30 16.73
CA GLN A 41 5.75 -8.87 17.49
C GLN A 41 6.90 -9.34 16.59
N ILE A 42 6.60 -9.96 15.44
CA ILE A 42 7.63 -10.41 14.49
C ILE A 42 8.34 -9.20 13.86
N LEU A 43 7.59 -8.22 13.38
CA LEU A 43 8.15 -7.04 12.71
C LEU A 43 8.95 -6.17 13.68
N GLN A 44 8.49 -6.00 14.93
CA GLN A 44 9.20 -5.23 15.96
C GLN A 44 10.56 -5.83 16.32
N ARG A 45 10.72 -7.15 16.18
CA ARG A 45 11.98 -7.88 16.44
C ARG A 45 12.85 -8.03 15.20
N SER A 46 12.40 -7.56 14.05
CA SER A 46 13.11 -7.67 12.78
C SER A 46 13.78 -6.35 12.43
N SER A 47 14.86 -6.39 11.65
CA SER A 47 15.42 -5.21 11.00
C SER A 47 15.04 -5.20 9.50
N PRO A 48 14.94 -4.01 8.87
CA PRO A 48 14.68 -3.93 7.44
C PRO A 48 15.69 -4.75 6.60
N GLY A 49 16.97 -4.65 6.93
CA GLY A 49 18.06 -5.32 6.19
C GLY A 49 18.00 -6.84 6.26
N ASP A 50 17.57 -7.40 7.40
CA ASP A 50 17.41 -8.86 7.56
C ASP A 50 16.23 -9.40 6.74
N LEU A 51 15.14 -8.64 6.66
CA LEU A 51 13.94 -9.03 5.91
C LEU A 51 14.13 -8.89 4.40
N PHE A 52 14.84 -7.85 3.97
CA PHE A 52 15.00 -7.44 2.57
C PHE A 52 16.49 -7.32 2.17
N PRO A 53 17.26 -8.41 2.22
CA PRO A 53 18.68 -8.37 1.88
C PRO A 53 18.88 -8.02 0.39
N GLY A 54 19.84 -7.13 0.11
CA GLY A 54 20.17 -6.71 -1.25
C GLY A 54 19.20 -5.71 -1.89
N VAL A 55 18.19 -5.24 -1.15
CA VAL A 55 17.31 -4.15 -1.55
C VAL A 55 17.97 -2.81 -1.22
N ALA A 56 17.86 -1.83 -2.12
CA ALA A 56 18.49 -0.51 -1.95
C ALA A 56 17.88 0.30 -0.79
N ASP A 57 16.55 0.29 -0.65
CA ASP A 57 15.81 0.90 0.46
C ASP A 57 14.91 -0.13 1.15
N PRO A 58 15.47 -0.97 2.05
CA PRO A 58 14.67 -1.97 2.75
C PRO A 58 13.68 -1.35 3.74
N ALA A 59 13.86 -0.08 4.14
CA ALA A 59 12.94 0.61 5.04
C ALA A 59 11.58 0.86 4.36
N ALA A 60 11.58 1.24 3.09
CA ALA A 60 10.35 1.37 2.31
C ALA A 60 9.55 0.05 2.26
N ALA A 61 10.23 -1.08 2.03
CA ALA A 61 9.57 -2.38 2.05
C ALA A 61 8.98 -2.71 3.44
N MET A 62 9.73 -2.45 4.51
CA MET A 62 9.26 -2.69 5.88
C MET A 62 8.05 -1.80 6.25
N ALA A 63 8.02 -0.54 5.80
CA ALA A 63 6.87 0.33 5.97
C ALA A 63 5.59 -0.25 5.32
N GLY A 64 5.74 -0.83 4.13
CA GLY A 64 4.67 -1.56 3.47
C GLY A 64 4.12 -2.73 4.31
N LEU A 65 4.98 -3.50 4.99
CA LEU A 65 4.53 -4.56 5.90
C LEU A 65 3.75 -3.99 7.10
N TRP A 66 4.27 -2.97 7.77
CA TRP A 66 3.54 -2.36 8.90
C TRP A 66 2.17 -1.84 8.50
N LEU A 67 2.09 -1.14 7.36
CA LEU A 67 0.84 -0.64 6.84
C LEU A 67 -0.15 -1.77 6.49
N TYR A 68 0.35 -2.88 5.94
CA TYR A 68 -0.45 -4.07 5.63
C TYR A 68 -1.17 -4.65 6.84
N PHE A 69 -0.57 -4.53 8.03
CA PHE A 69 -1.16 -4.97 9.30
C PHE A 69 -1.91 -3.87 10.05
N SER A 70 -2.15 -2.73 9.41
CA SER A 70 -2.80 -1.55 9.99
C SER A 70 -2.03 -0.94 11.16
N CYS A 71 -0.72 -1.14 11.24
CA CYS A 71 0.13 -0.57 12.28
C CYS A 71 0.68 0.77 11.76
N PHE A 72 -0.20 1.79 11.83
CA PHE A 72 0.01 3.09 11.19
C PHE A 72 1.20 3.85 11.77
N GLU A 73 1.32 3.88 13.10
CA GLU A 73 2.39 4.63 13.79
C GLU A 73 3.77 4.10 13.41
N GLU A 74 3.95 2.78 13.39
CA GLU A 74 5.21 2.13 13.02
C GLU A 74 5.55 2.36 11.54
N ALA A 75 4.54 2.26 10.66
CA ALA A 75 4.73 2.56 9.25
C ALA A 75 5.20 4.02 9.06
N HIS A 76 4.50 4.98 9.69
CA HIS A 76 4.82 6.40 9.64
C HIS A 76 6.19 6.73 10.24
N GLU A 77 6.58 6.09 11.35
CA GLU A 77 7.89 6.29 11.96
C GLU A 77 9.03 5.86 11.05
N ILE A 78 8.88 4.72 10.34
CA ILE A 78 9.89 4.24 9.39
C ILE A 78 10.05 5.22 8.25
N VAL A 79 8.96 5.62 7.61
CA VAL A 79 9.04 6.46 6.41
C VAL A 79 9.43 7.90 6.74
N SER A 80 9.26 8.35 7.99
CA SER A 80 9.73 9.66 8.46
C SER A 80 11.25 9.80 8.55
N LYS A 81 12.00 8.69 8.48
CA LYS A 81 13.46 8.66 8.59
C LYS A 81 14.18 8.72 7.23
N SER A 82 13.44 8.73 6.12
CA SER A 82 13.99 8.68 4.77
C SER A 82 13.20 9.57 3.81
N GLU A 83 13.91 10.27 2.93
CA GLU A 83 13.34 11.13 1.89
C GLU A 83 13.41 10.47 0.50
N THR A 84 13.55 9.15 0.44
CA THR A 84 13.49 8.42 -0.82
C THR A 84 12.07 8.50 -1.41
N ARG A 85 11.98 8.43 -2.74
CA ARG A 85 10.69 8.50 -3.43
C ARG A 85 9.74 7.37 -3.02
N ASP A 86 10.29 6.20 -2.69
CA ASP A 86 9.52 5.05 -2.22
C ASP A 86 8.95 5.29 -0.81
N CYS A 87 9.76 5.86 0.10
CA CYS A 87 9.28 6.28 1.43
C CYS A 87 8.25 7.40 1.33
N GLU A 88 8.43 8.39 0.45
CA GLU A 88 7.44 9.44 0.20
C GLU A 88 6.12 8.86 -0.35
N LEU A 89 6.19 7.80 -1.16
CA LEU A 89 5.00 7.13 -1.67
C LEU A 89 4.26 6.39 -0.56
N TRP A 90 4.97 5.71 0.33
CA TRP A 90 4.35 5.11 1.51
C TRP A 90 3.75 6.15 2.46
N HIS A 91 4.42 7.28 2.66
CA HIS A 91 3.86 8.47 3.34
C HIS A 91 2.54 8.91 2.70
N ALA A 92 2.47 8.97 1.39
CA ALA A 92 1.26 9.38 0.70
C ALA A 92 0.12 8.35 0.84
N ILE A 93 0.43 7.06 0.75
CA ILE A 93 -0.55 5.97 0.90
C ILE A 93 -1.07 5.88 2.33
N LEU A 94 -0.18 5.97 3.34
CA LEU A 94 -0.58 5.94 4.75
C LEU A 94 -1.48 7.14 5.09
N HIS A 95 -1.10 8.36 4.70
CA HIS A 95 -1.91 9.55 4.98
C HIS A 95 -3.24 9.57 4.22
N ARG A 96 -3.38 8.83 3.11
CA ARG A 96 -4.70 8.64 2.47
C ARG A 96 -5.67 7.84 3.34
N GLN A 97 -5.16 6.98 4.23
CA GLN A 97 -5.97 6.29 5.22
C GLN A 97 -6.34 7.21 6.40
N GLU A 98 -5.73 8.38 6.52
CA GLU A 98 -6.27 9.39 7.42
C GLU A 98 -7.54 10.02 6.81
N PRO A 99 -8.46 10.53 7.63
CA PRO A 99 -9.49 11.45 7.17
C PRO A 99 -8.96 12.83 6.76
N ASP A 100 -7.72 12.93 6.25
CA ASP A 100 -7.05 14.15 5.79
C ASP A 100 -6.46 14.00 4.36
N SER A 101 -7.28 14.34 3.35
CA SER A 101 -6.83 14.35 1.95
C SER A 101 -5.78 15.40 1.64
N GLY A 102 -5.71 16.49 2.42
CA GLY A 102 -4.73 17.55 2.21
C GLY A 102 -3.31 17.06 2.49
N ASN A 103 -3.16 16.28 3.56
CA ASN A 103 -1.89 15.67 3.95
C ASN A 103 -1.44 14.62 2.92
N ALA A 104 -2.34 13.70 2.54
CA ALA A 104 -2.06 12.72 1.48
C ALA A 104 -1.63 13.41 0.17
N ALA A 105 -2.34 14.47 -0.24
CA ALA A 105 -2.02 15.21 -1.45
C ALA A 105 -0.67 15.93 -1.37
N TYR A 106 -0.27 16.41 -0.19
CA TYR A 106 1.07 16.98 0.01
C TYR A 106 2.18 15.96 -0.28
N TRP A 107 2.05 14.75 0.26
CA TRP A 107 3.04 13.69 0.02
C TRP A 107 3.02 13.17 -1.42
N PHE A 108 1.86 13.01 -2.05
CA PHE A 108 1.81 12.66 -3.48
C PHE A 108 2.45 13.71 -4.39
N ARG A 109 2.45 15.00 -4.00
CA ARG A 109 3.20 16.04 -4.72
C ARG A 109 4.72 15.85 -4.59
N LYS A 110 5.21 15.42 -3.43
CA LYS A 110 6.64 15.11 -3.23
C LYS A 110 7.11 13.93 -4.08
N VAL A 111 6.31 12.86 -4.09
CA VAL A 111 6.57 11.65 -4.90
C VAL A 111 6.80 12.00 -6.38
N GLY A 112 5.97 12.88 -6.94
CA GLY A 112 6.03 13.23 -8.35
C GLY A 112 5.77 12.02 -9.26
N ALA A 113 6.69 11.73 -10.19
CA ALA A 113 6.58 10.58 -11.07
C ALA A 113 7.17 9.32 -10.40
N HIS A 114 6.40 8.23 -10.36
CA HIS A 114 6.83 6.96 -9.78
C HIS A 114 6.63 5.79 -10.75
N PRO A 115 7.59 4.84 -10.89
CA PRO A 115 7.48 3.71 -11.83
C PRO A 115 6.29 2.79 -11.55
N ALA A 116 5.85 2.68 -10.29
CA ALA A 116 4.66 1.89 -9.93
C ALA A 116 3.36 2.41 -10.56
N PHE A 117 3.25 3.71 -10.88
CA PHE A 117 1.99 4.33 -11.28
C PHE A 117 1.39 3.73 -12.57
N SER A 118 2.21 3.30 -13.54
CA SER A 118 1.66 2.65 -14.75
C SER A 118 1.05 1.28 -14.44
N LYS A 119 1.70 0.50 -13.56
CA LYS A 119 1.21 -0.80 -13.11
C LYS A 119 -0.09 -0.63 -12.30
N ILE A 120 -0.15 0.38 -11.43
CA ILE A 120 -1.33 0.68 -10.61
C ILE A 120 -2.51 1.07 -11.51
N SER A 121 -2.31 1.94 -12.50
CA SER A 121 -3.34 2.28 -13.49
C SER A 121 -3.89 1.03 -14.19
N HIS A 122 -3.04 0.17 -14.73
CA HIS A 122 -3.49 -1.06 -15.40
C HIS A 122 -4.25 -2.02 -14.46
N ALA A 123 -3.83 -2.13 -13.19
CA ALA A 123 -4.54 -2.93 -12.21
C ALA A 123 -5.92 -2.34 -11.89
N ALA A 124 -5.99 -1.02 -11.69
CA ALA A 124 -7.23 -0.32 -11.40
C ALA A 124 -8.25 -0.44 -12.55
N ILE A 125 -7.82 -0.29 -13.81
CA ILE A 125 -8.69 -0.47 -14.99
C ILE A 125 -9.35 -1.87 -14.95
N ARG A 126 -8.54 -2.92 -14.76
CA ARG A 126 -9.03 -4.31 -14.70
C ARG A 126 -9.98 -4.58 -13.52
N ILE A 127 -9.77 -3.89 -12.39
CA ILE A 127 -10.68 -3.98 -11.24
C ILE A 127 -12.01 -3.30 -11.55
N LEU A 128 -11.97 -2.12 -12.17
CA LEU A 128 -13.15 -1.34 -12.51
C LEU A 128 -14.01 -2.02 -13.60
N GLU A 129 -13.40 -2.75 -14.53
CA GLU A 129 -14.12 -3.59 -15.49
C GLU A 129 -15.03 -4.63 -14.80
N LYS A 130 -14.61 -5.13 -13.63
CA LYS A 130 -15.37 -6.10 -12.83
C LYS A 130 -16.39 -5.42 -11.90
N ILE A 131 -16.24 -4.12 -11.66
CA ILE A 131 -17.08 -3.34 -10.75
C ILE A 131 -17.59 -2.08 -11.47
N PRO A 132 -18.40 -2.22 -12.54
CA PRO A 132 -18.81 -1.08 -13.37
C PRO A 132 -19.65 -0.03 -12.62
N ARG A 133 -20.27 -0.42 -11.50
CA ARG A 133 -21.04 0.47 -10.61
C ARG A 133 -20.18 1.33 -9.67
N ALA A 134 -18.85 1.18 -9.71
CA ALA A 134 -17.95 2.00 -8.90
C ALA A 134 -17.87 3.46 -9.37
N GLU A 135 -18.25 3.75 -10.62
CA GLU A 135 -18.28 5.10 -11.21
C GLU A 135 -16.95 5.89 -11.10
N PHE A 136 -15.84 5.17 -10.91
CA PHE A 136 -14.48 5.71 -10.98
C PHE A 136 -13.90 5.37 -12.35
N ARG A 137 -13.20 6.34 -12.95
CA ARG A 137 -12.52 6.17 -14.24
C ARG A 137 -11.08 6.57 -14.06
N THR A 138 -10.17 5.79 -14.62
CA THR A 138 -8.75 6.08 -14.61
C THR A 138 -8.16 5.78 -15.99
N GLY A 139 -7.19 6.60 -16.38
CA GLY A 139 -6.40 6.44 -17.59
C GLY A 139 -4.94 6.39 -17.16
N ARG A 140 -4.19 7.48 -17.36
CA ARG A 140 -2.95 7.70 -16.60
C ARG A 140 -3.29 7.76 -15.11
N TRP A 141 -2.50 7.09 -14.27
CA TRP A 141 -2.74 7.08 -12.83
C TRP A 141 -2.68 8.51 -12.27
N ASP A 142 -3.74 8.89 -11.59
CA ASP A 142 -3.86 10.15 -10.87
C ASP A 142 -4.14 9.84 -9.39
N PRO A 143 -3.12 9.98 -8.51
CA PRO A 143 -3.30 9.68 -7.09
C PRO A 143 -4.28 10.66 -6.43
N PHE A 144 -4.43 11.89 -6.92
CA PHE A 144 -5.35 12.88 -6.36
C PHE A 144 -6.80 12.50 -6.65
N ALA A 145 -7.08 12.02 -7.86
CA ALA A 145 -8.38 11.46 -8.20
C ALA A 145 -8.72 10.24 -7.33
N PHE A 146 -7.72 9.40 -7.04
CA PHE A 146 -7.90 8.22 -6.19
C PHE A 146 -8.11 8.59 -4.70
N ILE A 147 -7.41 9.60 -4.16
CA ILE A 147 -7.69 10.17 -2.83
C ILE A 147 -9.17 10.57 -2.74
N ALA A 148 -9.64 11.41 -3.66
CA ALA A 148 -11.02 11.88 -3.66
C ALA A 148 -12.03 10.73 -3.80
N PHE A 149 -11.68 9.67 -4.54
CA PHE A 149 -12.50 8.48 -4.65
C PHE A 149 -12.59 7.71 -3.32
N CYS A 150 -11.48 7.45 -2.65
CA CYS A 150 -11.44 6.82 -1.32
C CYS A 150 -12.24 7.60 -0.27
N GLU A 151 -12.16 8.94 -0.28
CA GLU A 151 -12.92 9.80 0.63
C GLU A 151 -14.44 9.68 0.48
N ARG A 152 -14.92 9.52 -0.76
CA ARG A 152 -16.34 9.27 -1.03
C ARG A 152 -16.73 7.85 -0.67
N ALA A 153 -15.89 6.88 -1.05
CA ALA A 153 -16.12 5.46 -0.85
C ALA A 153 -16.26 5.09 0.64
N ARG A 154 -15.39 5.63 1.53
CA ARG A 154 -15.45 5.37 2.99
C ARG A 154 -16.75 5.85 3.66
N LYS A 155 -17.51 6.74 3.02
CA LYS A 155 -18.81 7.22 3.52
C LYS A 155 -19.99 6.35 3.06
N GLN A 156 -19.73 5.33 2.25
CA GLN A 156 -20.73 4.49 1.60
C GLN A 156 -20.39 3.00 1.84
N PRO A 157 -20.51 2.50 3.08
CA PRO A 157 -20.16 1.13 3.39
C PRO A 157 -21.03 0.14 2.59
N ARG A 158 -20.43 -0.96 2.16
CA ARG A 158 -21.02 -2.03 1.33
C ARG A 158 -21.45 -1.60 -0.07
N SER A 159 -20.97 -0.44 -0.54
CA SER A 159 -21.20 0.04 -1.90
C SER A 159 -20.18 -0.54 -2.90
N ALA A 160 -20.50 -0.43 -4.19
CA ALA A 160 -19.56 -0.77 -5.26
C ALA A 160 -18.32 0.14 -5.24
N GLN A 161 -18.48 1.39 -4.78
CA GLN A 161 -17.41 2.37 -4.62
C GLN A 161 -16.43 1.93 -3.53
N GLU A 162 -16.93 1.50 -2.37
CA GLU A 162 -16.09 0.95 -1.29
C GLU A 162 -15.37 -0.31 -1.75
N GLN A 163 -16.08 -1.25 -2.36
CA GLN A 163 -15.48 -2.48 -2.88
C GLN A 163 -14.34 -2.18 -3.87
N ALA A 164 -14.57 -1.28 -4.84
CA ALA A 164 -13.54 -0.92 -5.81
C ALA A 164 -12.36 -0.17 -5.17
N ALA A 165 -12.61 0.73 -4.22
CA ALA A 165 -11.55 1.45 -3.51
C ALA A 165 -10.66 0.49 -2.70
N LEU A 166 -11.24 -0.49 -2.00
CA LEU A 166 -10.52 -1.52 -1.25
C LEU A 166 -9.66 -2.40 -2.19
N GLU A 167 -10.24 -2.86 -3.30
CA GLU A 167 -9.53 -3.68 -4.29
C GLU A 167 -8.37 -2.92 -4.96
N ILE A 168 -8.59 -1.66 -5.34
CA ILE A 168 -7.56 -0.82 -5.94
C ILE A 168 -6.47 -0.51 -4.90
N GLN A 169 -6.82 -0.19 -3.66
CA GLN A 169 -5.86 0.04 -2.58
C GLN A 169 -5.02 -1.22 -2.30
N ARG A 170 -5.62 -2.41 -2.28
CA ARG A 170 -4.89 -3.67 -2.14
C ARG A 170 -3.92 -3.87 -3.31
N ALA A 171 -4.37 -3.66 -4.55
CA ALA A 171 -3.52 -3.81 -5.72
C ALA A 171 -2.37 -2.78 -5.74
N GLU A 172 -2.65 -1.53 -5.35
CA GLU A 172 -1.63 -0.48 -5.20
C GLU A 172 -0.57 -0.91 -4.19
N TRP A 173 -1.00 -1.37 -3.01
CA TRP A 173 -0.09 -1.88 -1.99
C TRP A 173 0.77 -3.03 -2.51
N GLN A 174 0.17 -4.02 -3.19
CA GLN A 174 0.90 -5.16 -3.75
C GLN A 174 1.99 -4.74 -4.73
N ILE A 175 1.67 -3.78 -5.61
CA ILE A 175 2.58 -3.29 -6.64
C ILE A 175 3.72 -2.47 -6.04
N VAL A 176 3.41 -1.58 -5.10
CA VAL A 176 4.43 -0.76 -4.43
C VAL A 176 5.29 -1.63 -3.53
N PHE A 177 4.69 -2.57 -2.81
CA PHE A 177 5.43 -3.53 -1.99
C PHE A 177 6.36 -4.40 -2.82
N ASP A 178 5.91 -5.02 -3.92
CA ASP A 178 6.79 -5.81 -4.81
C ASP A 178 7.93 -4.95 -5.38
N HIS A 179 7.68 -3.68 -5.69
CA HIS A 179 8.72 -2.75 -6.12
C HIS A 179 9.76 -2.52 -5.02
N CYS A 180 9.33 -2.19 -3.80
CA CYS A 180 10.26 -1.89 -2.71
C CYS A 180 10.95 -3.15 -2.15
N ALA A 181 10.28 -4.30 -2.14
CA ALA A 181 10.77 -5.52 -1.47
C ALA A 181 11.75 -6.34 -2.30
N ARG A 182 12.12 -5.89 -3.51
CA ARG A 182 12.96 -6.64 -4.44
C ARG A 182 14.12 -5.81 -4.96
N PRO A 183 15.29 -6.44 -5.21
CA PRO A 183 16.36 -5.80 -5.95
C PRO A 183 15.84 -5.32 -7.30
N GLN A 184 16.12 -4.05 -7.63
CA GLN A 184 15.89 -3.53 -8.98
C GLN A 184 17.08 -3.97 -9.85
N GLU A 185 16.79 -4.51 -11.04
CA GLU A 185 17.80 -4.87 -12.05
C GLU A 185 18.44 -3.63 -12.69
#